data_AF-A0A176RZK4-F1
#
_entry.id   AF-A0A176RZK4-F1
#
_cell.length_a   1.000
_cell.length_b   1.000
_cell.length_c   1.000
_cell.angle_alpha   90.00
_cell.angle_beta   90.00
_cell.angle_gamma   90.00
#
_symmetry.space_group_name_H-M   'P 1'
#
loop_
_entity.id
_entity.type
_entity.pdbx_description
1 polymer ?
#
loop_
_entity_poly.entity_id
_entity_poly.type
_entity_poly.pdbx_seq_one_letter_code
_entity_poly.pdbx_strand_id
1 'polypeptide(L)'
;SVIGLGFVGAGATLGRSVGSFRPPYSGTDKTIYHNKDELDYSIITKPFLKRDEIETEPSLSDLERQFERPWIDHINSWVSRYIHPEDNMPDYGREIAQAISDAALSLMLDYSNAEKETLLIRFVQLGIDLYGVAKAGGGWIHYGGVMQGRKLPILMAGLLFNDANMLEIADAEKHFIFQEDQQTWFVQKEDVGKPVRQGLQSHSSSTDNWRNFNFARA
;
A
#
# COMPACT_ATOMS: atom_id res chain seq x y z
N SER A 1 -18.98 -50.70 7.56
CA SER A 1 -18.95 -49.33 7.01
C SER A 1 -19.18 -48.33 8.12
N VAL A 2 -18.11 -47.69 8.60
CA VAL A 2 -18.20 -46.48 9.41
C VAL A 2 -17.13 -45.54 8.86
N ILE A 3 -17.58 -44.34 8.57
CA ILE A 3 -16.99 -43.30 7.74
C ILE A 3 -15.73 -42.75 8.41
N GLY A 4 -14.61 -42.73 7.67
CA GLY A 4 -13.41 -42.04 8.08
C GLY A 4 -13.61 -40.53 8.01
N LEU A 5 -13.79 -39.88 9.16
CA LEU A 5 -13.60 -38.45 9.30
C LEU A 5 -12.10 -38.19 9.52
N GLY A 6 -11.43 -37.73 8.46
CA GLY A 6 -10.11 -37.12 8.56
C GLY A 6 -10.21 -35.80 9.29
N PHE A 7 -9.88 -35.79 10.58
CA PHE A 7 -9.48 -34.58 11.29
C PHE A 7 -8.04 -34.26 10.89
N VAL A 8 -7.84 -33.29 10.00
CA VAL A 8 -6.54 -32.62 9.85
C VAL A 8 -6.58 -31.42 10.78
N GLY A 9 -6.07 -31.62 11.99
CA GLY A 9 -5.89 -30.58 12.98
C GLY A 9 -4.46 -30.56 13.49
N ALA A 10 -3.96 -29.33 13.66
CA ALA A 10 -2.78 -28.93 14.43
C ALA A 10 -1.41 -28.94 13.70
N GLY A 11 -1.03 -27.75 13.23
CA GLY A 11 0.22 -27.13 13.68
C GLY A 11 1.51 -27.76 13.18
N ALA A 12 1.74 -27.73 11.87
CA ALA A 12 3.11 -27.78 11.38
C ALA A 12 3.77 -26.42 11.68
N THR A 13 4.54 -26.34 12.76
CA THR A 13 5.63 -25.36 12.85
C THR A 13 6.66 -25.72 11.79
N LEU A 14 6.38 -25.34 10.53
CA LEU A 14 7.37 -25.31 9.47
C LEU A 14 8.41 -24.27 9.89
N GLY A 15 9.63 -24.74 10.16
CA GLY A 15 10.76 -23.83 10.33
C GLY A 15 10.79 -22.88 9.12
N ARG A 16 10.89 -21.57 9.40
CA ARG A 16 10.93 -20.52 8.37
C ARG A 16 11.93 -20.91 7.28
N SER A 17 11.46 -21.13 6.05
CA SER A 17 12.37 -21.37 4.93
C SER A 17 13.20 -20.12 4.67
N VAL A 18 14.46 -20.30 4.25
CA VAL A 18 15.33 -19.18 3.87
C VAL A 18 14.62 -18.36 2.78
N GLY A 19 14.66 -17.03 2.90
CA GLY A 19 13.96 -16.14 1.95
C GLY A 19 12.49 -15.85 2.27
N SER A 20 11.91 -16.50 3.29
CA SER A 20 10.52 -16.22 3.71
C SER A 20 10.34 -14.77 4.15
N PHE A 21 9.30 -14.12 3.64
CA PHE A 21 8.81 -12.85 4.17
C PHE A 21 8.24 -13.06 5.58
N ARG A 22 8.31 -12.03 6.42
CA ARG A 22 7.63 -12.09 7.73
C ARG A 22 6.12 -11.90 7.51
N PRO A 23 5.28 -12.50 8.37
CA PRO A 23 3.86 -12.18 8.36
C PRO A 23 3.64 -10.69 8.66
N PRO A 24 2.47 -10.14 8.30
CA PRO A 24 2.14 -8.77 8.63
C PRO A 24 2.16 -8.55 10.15
N TYR A 25 2.64 -7.38 10.58
CA TYR A 25 2.66 -7.05 12.01
C TYR A 25 1.25 -6.91 12.59
N SER A 26 0.27 -6.46 11.79
CA SER A 26 -1.13 -6.30 12.20
C SER A 26 -1.94 -7.59 12.01
N GLY A 27 -3.03 -7.74 12.76
CA GLY A 27 -3.93 -8.90 12.72
C GLY A 27 -3.43 -10.11 13.52
N THR A 28 -4.26 -11.16 13.57
CA THR A 28 -3.99 -12.39 14.35
C THR A 28 -3.38 -13.52 13.54
N ASP A 29 -3.57 -13.51 12.22
CA ASP A 29 -2.93 -14.45 11.31
C ASP A 29 -1.43 -14.13 11.19
N LYS A 30 -0.60 -15.13 11.46
CA LYS A 30 0.87 -15.04 11.44
C LYS A 30 1.47 -16.15 10.56
N THR A 31 0.66 -16.74 9.69
CA THR A 31 1.10 -17.70 8.69
C THR A 31 2.09 -17.03 7.74
N ILE A 32 3.16 -17.75 7.40
CA ILE A 32 4.16 -17.30 6.41
C ILE A 32 3.67 -17.77 5.04
N TYR A 33 3.19 -16.83 4.22
CA TYR A 33 2.61 -17.13 2.90
C TYR A 33 3.60 -17.02 1.74
N HIS A 34 4.60 -16.14 1.86
CA HIS A 34 5.42 -15.74 0.72
C HIS A 34 6.91 -15.95 0.95
N ASN A 35 7.63 -16.24 -0.13
CA ASN A 35 9.08 -16.32 -0.20
C ASN A 35 9.62 -15.45 -1.34
N LYS A 36 10.81 -14.87 -1.18
CA LYS A 36 11.44 -14.05 -2.23
C LYS A 36 11.66 -14.79 -3.54
N ASP A 37 11.81 -16.11 -3.50
CA ASP A 37 12.01 -16.95 -4.69
C ASP A 37 10.74 -17.04 -5.56
N GLU A 38 9.59 -16.58 -5.05
CA GLU A 38 8.31 -16.52 -5.77
C GLU A 38 8.10 -15.19 -6.50
N LEU A 39 8.96 -14.19 -6.27
CA LEU A 39 8.81 -12.87 -6.87
C LEU A 39 9.02 -12.92 -8.39
N ASP A 40 8.03 -12.48 -9.15
CA ASP A 40 8.15 -12.27 -10.59
C ASP A 40 8.81 -10.93 -10.90
N TYR A 41 10.14 -10.92 -11.02
CA TYR A 41 10.90 -9.74 -11.42
C TYR A 41 10.50 -9.22 -12.82
N SER A 42 9.81 -9.99 -13.66
CA SER A 42 9.36 -9.53 -14.98
C SER A 42 8.44 -8.30 -14.90
N ILE A 43 7.68 -8.17 -13.80
CA ILE A 43 6.78 -7.05 -13.50
C ILE A 43 7.52 -5.72 -13.38
N ILE A 44 8.75 -5.73 -12.87
CA ILE A 44 9.57 -4.54 -12.62
C ILE A 44 10.80 -4.48 -13.55
N THR A 45 10.74 -5.15 -14.70
CA THR A 45 11.89 -5.23 -15.63
C THR A 45 11.63 -4.89 -17.10
N LYS A 46 10.46 -4.37 -17.51
CA LYS A 46 10.22 -4.02 -18.93
C LYS A 46 9.27 -2.83 -19.19
N PRO A 47 9.59 -1.92 -20.15
CA PRO A 47 10.92 -1.45 -20.55
C PRO A 47 11.41 -0.36 -19.58
N PHE A 48 12.65 -0.52 -19.11
CA PHE A 48 13.25 0.34 -18.09
C PHE A 48 13.42 1.80 -18.55
N LEU A 49 13.25 2.71 -17.61
CA LEU A 49 13.89 4.03 -17.67
C LEU A 49 15.39 3.81 -17.44
N LYS A 50 16.23 4.26 -18.37
CA LYS A 50 17.68 4.06 -18.22
C LYS A 50 18.27 5.06 -17.25
N ARG A 51 19.14 4.58 -16.36
CA ARG A 51 19.78 5.45 -15.36
C ARG A 51 20.75 6.45 -15.95
N ASP A 52 21.39 6.11 -17.07
CA ASP A 52 22.31 7.02 -17.78
C ASP A 52 21.59 8.24 -18.40
N GLU A 53 20.26 8.18 -18.52
CA GLU A 53 19.42 9.27 -18.99
C GLU A 53 18.83 10.13 -17.85
N ILE A 54 19.15 9.83 -16.58
CA ILE A 54 18.62 10.51 -15.40
C ILE A 54 19.72 11.34 -14.73
N GLU A 55 19.50 12.65 -14.57
CA GLU A 55 20.47 13.56 -13.96
C GLU A 55 20.60 13.37 -12.44
N THR A 56 19.49 13.09 -11.76
CA THR A 56 19.44 12.86 -10.31
C THR A 56 18.45 11.75 -9.98
N GLU A 57 18.90 10.78 -9.18
CA GLU A 57 18.07 9.71 -8.64
C GLU A 57 18.38 9.52 -7.15
N PRO A 58 17.43 9.02 -6.33
CA PRO A 58 17.71 8.66 -4.95
C PRO A 58 18.73 7.52 -4.88
N SER A 59 19.57 7.52 -3.84
CA SER A 59 20.48 6.41 -3.58
C SER A 59 19.71 5.14 -3.20
N LEU A 60 20.05 4.00 -3.80
CA LEU A 60 19.50 2.71 -3.40
C LEU A 60 19.73 2.44 -1.91
N SER A 61 20.89 2.78 -1.34
CA SER A 61 21.16 2.54 0.09
C SER A 61 20.24 3.34 1.01
N ASP A 62 19.88 4.56 0.59
CA ASP A 62 19.03 5.44 1.38
C ASP A 62 17.59 4.95 1.35
N LEU A 63 17.12 4.55 0.15
CA LEU A 63 15.83 3.89 -0.02
C LEU A 63 15.78 2.57 0.76
N GLU A 64 16.79 1.72 0.64
CA GLU A 64 16.88 0.49 1.41
C GLU A 64 16.73 0.77 2.90
N ARG A 65 17.44 1.76 3.44
CA ARG A 65 17.35 2.14 4.86
C ARG A 65 15.94 2.63 5.23
N GLN A 66 15.27 3.38 4.34
CA GLN A 66 13.93 3.93 4.54
C GLN A 66 12.85 2.85 4.71
N PHE A 67 13.02 1.69 4.06
CA PHE A 67 12.06 0.57 4.10
C PHE A 67 12.54 -0.61 4.96
N GLU A 68 13.66 -0.46 5.69
CA GLU A 68 14.26 -1.56 6.46
C GLU A 68 13.35 -2.12 7.56
N ARG A 69 12.54 -1.28 8.20
CA ARG A 69 11.74 -1.65 9.37
C ARG A 69 10.26 -1.34 9.17
N PRO A 70 9.36 -2.02 9.93
CA PRO A 70 7.93 -1.86 9.75
C PRO A 70 7.47 -0.40 9.85
N TRP A 71 6.59 0.01 8.93
CA TRP A 71 5.86 1.26 9.05
C TRP A 71 4.58 1.03 9.86
N ILE A 72 4.53 1.63 11.05
CA ILE A 72 3.43 1.42 11.99
C ILE A 72 2.26 2.34 11.60
N ASP A 73 1.23 1.77 10.98
CA ASP A 73 0.20 2.55 10.28
C ASP A 73 -1.20 1.91 10.39
N HIS A 74 -1.48 1.29 11.54
CA HIS A 74 -2.71 0.52 11.79
C HIS A 74 -3.87 1.36 12.36
N ILE A 75 -3.66 2.65 12.64
CA ILE A 75 -4.71 3.56 13.11
C ILE A 75 -5.43 4.16 11.90
N ASN A 76 -6.72 3.86 11.76
CA ASN A 76 -7.56 4.33 10.65
C ASN A 76 -8.10 5.76 10.91
N SER A 77 -7.20 6.74 11.03
CA SER A 77 -7.55 8.15 11.19
C SER A 77 -6.29 9.00 11.04
N TRP A 78 -6.44 10.29 10.70
CA TRP A 78 -5.31 11.23 10.56
C TRP A 78 -4.41 11.30 11.80
N VAL A 79 -4.90 10.90 12.98
CA VAL A 79 -4.12 10.82 14.22
C VAL A 79 -3.09 9.68 14.23
N SER A 80 -3.08 8.79 13.22
CA SER A 80 -2.04 7.74 13.06
C SER A 80 -0.63 8.31 13.07
N ARG A 81 -0.48 9.55 12.60
CA ARG A 81 0.72 10.38 12.66
C ARG A 81 1.41 10.40 14.03
N TYR A 82 0.64 10.39 15.12
CA TYR A 82 1.20 10.41 16.48
C TYR A 82 1.88 9.10 16.89
N ILE A 83 1.71 8.02 16.13
CA ILE A 83 2.36 6.73 16.39
C ILE A 83 3.45 6.39 15.36
N HIS A 84 3.66 7.24 14.36
CA HIS A 84 4.70 7.07 13.35
C HIS A 84 6.07 7.31 13.98
N PRO A 85 6.98 6.31 14.01
CA PRO A 85 8.32 6.52 14.56
C PRO A 85 9.14 7.43 13.63
N GLU A 86 9.48 8.63 14.10
CA GLU A 86 10.16 9.68 13.34
C GLU A 86 11.47 9.20 12.66
N ASP A 87 12.24 8.34 13.34
CA ASP A 87 13.50 7.79 12.82
C ASP A 87 13.34 6.64 11.80
N ASN A 88 12.10 6.24 11.49
CA ASN A 88 11.83 5.07 10.66
C ASN A 88 10.87 5.29 9.48
N MET A 89 9.89 6.18 9.61
CA MET A 89 8.96 6.46 8.53
C MET A 89 8.59 7.94 8.51
N PRO A 90 8.25 8.51 7.34
CA PRO A 90 7.75 9.88 7.30
C PRO A 90 6.39 9.97 8.00
N ASP A 91 6.08 11.17 8.49
CA ASP A 91 4.86 11.45 9.27
C ASP A 91 3.66 11.83 8.37
N TYR A 92 3.88 12.66 7.34
CA TYR A 92 2.79 13.17 6.51
C TYR A 92 2.64 12.43 5.19
N GLY A 93 1.39 12.31 4.71
CA GLY A 93 1.05 11.53 3.52
C GLY A 93 1.77 11.97 2.25
N ARG A 94 2.14 13.26 2.12
CA ARG A 94 2.97 13.75 1.02
C ARG A 94 4.34 13.08 1.00
N GLU A 95 5.08 13.15 2.12
CA GLU A 95 6.42 12.56 2.25
C GLU A 95 6.35 11.03 2.18
N ILE A 96 5.28 10.42 2.69
CA ILE A 96 5.07 8.98 2.59
C ILE A 96 4.83 8.55 1.14
N ALA A 97 3.96 9.26 0.43
CA ALA A 97 3.73 9.02 -1.00
C ALA A 97 5.00 9.27 -1.83
N GLN A 98 5.79 10.27 -1.47
CA GLN A 98 7.09 10.54 -2.10
C GLN A 98 8.05 9.37 -1.90
N ALA A 99 8.30 8.94 -0.65
CA ALA A 99 9.21 7.82 -0.37
C ALA A 99 8.78 6.54 -1.10
N ILE A 100 7.49 6.25 -1.15
CA ILE A 100 6.93 5.11 -1.88
C ILE A 100 7.15 5.25 -3.40
N SER A 101 6.92 6.44 -3.94
CA SER A 101 7.11 6.72 -5.37
C SER A 101 8.58 6.62 -5.77
N ASP A 102 9.47 7.19 -4.97
CA ASP A 102 10.92 7.14 -5.17
C ASP A 102 11.40 5.68 -5.21
N ALA A 103 11.01 4.85 -4.23
CA ALA A 103 11.36 3.43 -4.23
C ALA A 103 10.75 2.66 -5.40
N ALA A 104 9.46 2.86 -5.69
CA ALA A 104 8.80 2.16 -6.79
C ALA A 104 9.41 2.51 -8.15
N LEU A 105 9.74 3.78 -8.39
CA LEU A 105 10.43 4.23 -9.60
C LEU A 105 11.85 3.70 -9.68
N SER A 106 12.63 3.78 -8.59
CA SER A 106 13.98 3.21 -8.54
C SER A 106 13.99 1.70 -8.84
N LEU A 107 12.99 0.95 -8.37
CA LEU A 107 12.83 -0.47 -8.70
C LEU A 107 12.55 -0.75 -10.19
N MET A 108 12.03 0.24 -10.92
CA MET A 108 11.76 0.19 -12.37
C MET A 108 12.92 0.75 -13.22
N LEU A 109 14.04 1.15 -12.61
CA LEU A 109 15.25 1.53 -13.33
C LEU A 109 16.07 0.29 -13.73
N ASP A 110 17.01 0.47 -14.64
CA ASP A 110 17.84 -0.59 -15.25
C ASP A 110 18.94 -1.17 -14.34
N TYR A 111 18.73 -1.18 -13.03
CA TYR A 111 19.51 -1.98 -12.09
C TYR A 111 19.33 -3.48 -12.38
N SER A 112 20.40 -4.25 -12.20
CA SER A 112 20.31 -5.71 -12.13
C SER A 112 19.43 -6.15 -10.97
N ASN A 113 18.83 -7.34 -11.08
CA ASN A 113 18.02 -7.90 -10.00
C ASN A 113 18.79 -8.00 -8.67
N ALA A 114 20.09 -8.30 -8.74
CA ALA A 114 20.95 -8.38 -7.56
C ALA A 114 21.16 -7.02 -6.88
N GLU A 115 21.33 -5.94 -7.66
CA GLU A 115 21.50 -4.58 -7.12
C GLU A 115 20.24 -4.10 -6.39
N LYS A 116 19.06 -4.43 -6.91
CA LYS A 116 17.78 -3.95 -6.34
C LYS A 116 17.08 -4.91 -5.39
N GLU A 117 17.61 -6.13 -5.19
CA GLU A 117 16.96 -7.18 -4.39
C GLU A 117 16.63 -6.70 -2.97
N THR A 118 17.57 -6.02 -2.30
CA THR A 118 17.38 -5.54 -0.93
C THR A 118 16.21 -4.56 -0.84
N LEU A 119 16.18 -3.56 -1.72
CA LEU A 119 15.09 -2.59 -1.78
C LEU A 119 13.76 -3.28 -2.09
N LEU A 120 13.75 -4.19 -3.07
CA LEU A 120 12.55 -4.90 -3.50
C LEU A 120 11.93 -5.69 -2.34
N ILE A 121 12.73 -6.48 -1.64
CA ILE A 121 12.26 -7.27 -0.49
C ILE A 121 11.66 -6.36 0.57
N ARG A 122 12.33 -5.24 0.88
CA ARG A 122 11.85 -4.29 1.90
C ARG A 122 10.55 -3.60 1.49
N PHE A 123 10.45 -3.19 0.23
CA PHE A 123 9.24 -2.57 -0.33
C PHE A 123 8.06 -3.55 -0.40
N VAL A 124 8.29 -4.78 -0.84
CA VAL A 124 7.28 -5.85 -0.85
C VAL A 124 6.81 -6.18 0.56
N GLN A 125 7.74 -6.22 1.53
CA GLN A 125 7.39 -6.47 2.92
C GLN A 125 6.46 -5.38 3.48
N LEU A 126 6.63 -4.11 3.07
CA LEU A 126 5.68 -3.04 3.38
C LEU A 126 4.30 -3.33 2.76
N GLY A 127 4.25 -3.80 1.51
CA GLY A 127 3.00 -4.24 0.87
C GLY A 127 2.26 -5.34 1.65
N ILE A 128 2.99 -6.35 2.12
CA ILE A 128 2.45 -7.43 2.97
C ILE A 128 1.89 -6.86 4.29
N ASP A 129 2.61 -5.93 4.92
CA ASP A 129 2.17 -5.30 6.17
C ASP A 129 0.90 -4.50 6.02
N LEU A 130 0.85 -3.62 5.01
CA LEU A 130 -0.32 -2.79 4.73
C LEU A 130 -1.51 -3.66 4.33
N TYR A 131 -1.29 -4.74 3.58
CA TYR A 131 -2.34 -5.72 3.32
C TYR A 131 -2.89 -6.35 4.62
N GLY A 132 -2.02 -6.70 5.57
CA GLY A 132 -2.42 -7.16 6.89
C GLY A 132 -3.24 -6.14 7.68
N VAL A 133 -2.87 -4.85 7.61
CA VAL A 133 -3.65 -3.74 8.19
C VAL A 133 -5.04 -3.67 7.55
N ALA A 134 -5.14 -3.72 6.23
CA ALA A 134 -6.42 -3.70 5.51
C ALA A 134 -7.30 -4.92 5.89
N LYS A 135 -6.74 -6.12 5.95
CA LYS A 135 -7.45 -7.33 6.41
C LYS A 135 -7.94 -7.24 7.85
N ALA A 136 -7.25 -6.48 8.70
CA ALA A 136 -7.66 -6.22 10.08
C ALA A 136 -8.75 -5.13 10.21
N GLY A 137 -9.30 -4.63 9.09
CA GLY A 137 -10.30 -3.57 9.06
C GLY A 137 -9.72 -2.15 9.04
N GLY A 138 -8.41 -2.01 8.80
CA GLY A 138 -7.75 -0.72 8.59
C GLY A 138 -8.10 -0.10 7.24
N GLY A 139 -7.71 1.17 7.07
CA GLY A 139 -7.94 1.93 5.85
C GLY A 139 -7.25 3.30 5.91
N TRP A 140 -7.17 3.94 4.75
CA TRP A 140 -6.43 5.17 4.48
C TRP A 140 -7.33 6.12 3.70
N ILE A 141 -8.45 6.54 4.30
CA ILE A 141 -9.50 7.32 3.61
C ILE A 141 -9.11 8.81 3.38
N HIS A 142 -9.96 9.56 2.67
CA HIS A 142 -9.81 10.97 2.23
C HIS A 142 -9.53 12.05 3.30
N TYR A 143 -8.51 11.89 4.14
CA TYR A 143 -8.09 12.86 5.15
C TYR A 143 -7.12 13.92 4.59
N GLY A 144 -7.46 14.52 3.45
CA GLY A 144 -6.65 15.59 2.85
C GLY A 144 -5.26 15.10 2.44
N GLY A 145 -4.18 15.62 3.03
CA GLY A 145 -2.82 15.21 2.65
C GLY A 145 -2.21 14.08 3.50
N VAL A 146 -3.01 13.37 4.32
CA VAL A 146 -2.46 12.47 5.34
C VAL A 146 -2.32 11.02 4.88
N MET A 147 -3.27 10.49 4.11
CA MET A 147 -3.43 9.04 3.92
C MET A 147 -2.92 8.51 2.57
N GLN A 148 -2.33 9.38 1.74
CA GLN A 148 -1.82 8.97 0.43
C GLN A 148 -0.61 8.03 0.54
N GLY A 149 -0.46 7.13 -0.43
CA GLY A 149 0.73 6.32 -0.69
C GLY A 149 0.54 4.82 -0.40
N ARG A 150 -0.46 4.40 0.36
CA ARG A 150 -0.52 3.02 0.88
C ARG A 150 -1.04 2.00 -0.11
N LYS A 151 -1.69 2.46 -1.19
CA LYS A 151 -2.26 1.58 -2.21
C LYS A 151 -1.17 0.91 -3.06
N LEU A 152 -0.17 1.67 -3.49
CA LEU A 152 0.86 1.20 -4.43
C LEU A 152 1.70 0.01 -3.90
N PRO A 153 2.19 0.01 -2.64
CA PRO A 153 2.96 -1.13 -2.13
C PRO A 153 2.16 -2.44 -2.12
N ILE A 154 0.86 -2.38 -1.79
CA ILE A 154 -0.01 -3.57 -1.80
C ILE A 154 -0.20 -4.07 -3.24
N LEU A 155 -0.52 -3.16 -4.17
CA LEU A 155 -0.66 -3.50 -5.59
C LEU A 155 0.61 -4.13 -6.16
N MET A 156 1.77 -3.50 -5.92
CA MET A 156 3.03 -4.00 -6.44
C MET A 156 3.37 -5.38 -5.85
N ALA A 157 3.16 -5.60 -4.56
CA ALA A 157 3.34 -6.93 -3.95
C ALA A 157 2.38 -7.97 -4.53
N GLY A 158 1.10 -7.61 -4.73
CA GLY A 158 0.11 -8.49 -5.37
C GLY A 158 0.48 -8.85 -6.80
N LEU A 159 1.01 -7.91 -7.59
CA LEU A 159 1.50 -8.18 -8.95
C LEU A 159 2.73 -9.10 -8.93
N LEU A 160 3.71 -8.82 -8.06
CA LEU A 160 4.95 -9.60 -7.96
C LEU A 160 4.74 -11.05 -7.51
N PHE A 161 3.77 -11.29 -6.63
CA PHE A 161 3.40 -12.64 -6.19
C PHE A 161 2.28 -13.29 -7.02
N ASN A 162 1.68 -12.54 -7.95
CA ASN A 162 0.42 -12.93 -8.60
C ASN A 162 -0.67 -13.32 -7.57
N ASP A 163 -0.78 -12.56 -6.47
CA ASP A 163 -1.73 -12.79 -5.39
C ASP A 163 -3.03 -12.01 -5.63
N ALA A 164 -4.07 -12.73 -6.06
CA ALA A 164 -5.38 -12.16 -6.36
C ALA A 164 -6.05 -11.47 -5.15
N ASN A 165 -5.78 -11.90 -3.92
CA ASN A 165 -6.38 -11.28 -2.73
C ASN A 165 -5.72 -9.94 -2.40
N MET A 166 -4.40 -9.82 -2.61
CA MET A 166 -3.70 -8.54 -2.49
C MET A 166 -4.10 -7.58 -3.60
N LEU A 167 -4.38 -8.06 -4.81
CA LEU A 167 -4.90 -7.22 -5.89
C LEU A 167 -6.35 -6.78 -5.63
N GLU A 168 -7.19 -7.69 -5.15
CA GLU A 168 -8.60 -7.41 -4.83
C GLU A 168 -8.73 -6.31 -3.77
N ILE A 169 -7.91 -6.31 -2.72
CA ILE A 169 -8.03 -5.30 -1.65
C ILE A 169 -7.81 -3.87 -2.17
N ALA A 170 -7.08 -3.71 -3.27
CA ALA A 170 -6.77 -2.44 -3.90
C ALA A 170 -7.76 -2.07 -5.02
N ASP A 171 -8.76 -2.91 -5.30
CA ASP A 171 -9.86 -2.61 -6.20
C ASP A 171 -10.85 -1.66 -5.52
N ALA A 172 -10.99 -0.45 -6.05
CA ALA A 172 -11.85 0.59 -5.48
C ALA A 172 -13.35 0.24 -5.53
N GLU A 173 -13.77 -0.62 -6.48
CA GLU A 173 -15.17 -1.05 -6.59
C GLU A 173 -15.56 -2.01 -5.47
N LYS A 174 -14.58 -2.79 -4.97
CA LYS A 174 -14.78 -3.76 -3.89
C LYS A 174 -14.41 -3.19 -2.52
N HIS A 175 -13.34 -2.40 -2.48
CA HIS A 175 -12.73 -1.87 -1.27
C HIS A 175 -12.39 -0.39 -1.45
N PHE A 176 -13.36 0.46 -1.16
CA PHE A 176 -13.19 1.92 -1.20
C PHE A 176 -12.51 2.43 0.08
N ILE A 177 -11.26 2.01 0.32
CA ILE A 177 -10.52 2.27 1.58
C ILE A 177 -9.25 3.11 1.40
N PHE A 178 -8.88 3.48 0.18
CA PHE A 178 -7.67 4.26 -0.11
C PHE A 178 -7.98 5.69 -0.53
N GLN A 179 -7.15 6.63 -0.09
CA GLN A 179 -7.30 8.05 -0.35
C GLN A 179 -7.16 8.33 -1.85
N GLU A 180 -6.28 7.60 -2.52
CA GLU A 180 -6.04 7.66 -3.96
C GLU A 180 -7.32 7.50 -4.79
N ASP A 181 -8.30 6.73 -4.29
CA ASP A 181 -9.58 6.49 -4.95
C ASP A 181 -10.67 7.48 -4.54
N GLN A 182 -10.48 8.18 -3.43
CA GLN A 182 -11.52 8.98 -2.77
C GLN A 182 -11.36 10.50 -3.00
N GLN A 183 -10.27 10.92 -3.64
CA GLN A 183 -9.96 12.34 -3.84
C GLN A 183 -10.32 12.88 -5.22
N THR A 184 -10.67 12.00 -6.15
CA THR A 184 -11.09 12.39 -7.49
C THR A 184 -12.48 11.84 -7.78
N TRP A 185 -13.28 12.62 -8.48
CA TRP A 185 -14.57 12.17 -9.00
C TRP A 185 -14.80 12.80 -10.37
N PHE A 186 -15.58 12.11 -11.20
CA PHE A 186 -15.99 12.63 -12.49
C PHE A 186 -17.26 13.45 -12.33
N VAL A 187 -17.33 14.58 -13.04
CA VAL A 187 -18.53 15.43 -13.11
C VAL A 187 -19.03 15.37 -14.54
N GLN A 188 -20.28 14.96 -14.73
CA GLN A 188 -20.95 14.98 -16.02
C GLN A 188 -21.79 16.25 -16.16
N LYS A 189 -22.21 16.56 -17.39
CA LYS A 189 -23.03 17.74 -17.67
C LYS A 189 -24.33 17.71 -16.87
N GLU A 190 -24.87 16.52 -16.66
CA GLU A 190 -26.09 16.24 -15.92
C GLU A 190 -25.92 16.47 -14.41
N ASP A 191 -24.68 16.55 -13.90
CA ASP A 191 -24.40 16.82 -12.49
C ASP A 191 -24.40 18.32 -12.16
N VAL A 192 -24.35 19.18 -13.19
CA VAL A 192 -24.37 20.63 -13.02
C VAL A 192 -25.70 21.06 -12.42
N GLY A 193 -25.64 21.72 -11.27
CA GLY A 193 -26.81 22.16 -10.50
C GLY A 193 -27.41 21.11 -9.56
N LYS A 194 -26.87 19.88 -9.51
CA LYS A 194 -27.22 18.93 -8.44
C LYS A 194 -26.60 19.38 -7.12
N PRO A 195 -27.34 19.33 -5.99
CA PRO A 195 -26.74 19.58 -4.68
C PRO A 195 -25.78 18.43 -4.34
N VAL A 196 -24.54 18.76 -3.98
CA VAL A 196 -23.59 17.81 -3.40
C VAL A 196 -24.15 17.39 -2.04
N ARG A 197 -24.63 16.15 -1.91
CA ARG A 197 -25.36 15.68 -0.73
C ARG A 197 -24.56 15.90 0.57
N GLN A 198 -25.18 16.58 1.54
CA GLN A 198 -24.87 16.44 2.96
C GLN A 198 -25.23 15.02 3.40
N GLY A 199 -24.25 14.21 3.83
CA GLY A 199 -24.51 12.84 4.26
C GLY A 199 -23.30 11.92 4.40
N LEU A 200 -22.13 12.29 3.87
CA LEU A 200 -20.88 11.66 4.29
C LEU A 200 -20.57 12.16 5.70
N GLN A 201 -20.46 11.26 6.68
CA GLN A 201 -19.97 11.60 8.02
C GLN A 201 -18.59 12.24 7.88
N SER A 202 -18.55 13.56 7.96
CA SER A 202 -17.34 14.36 7.88
C SER A 202 -16.43 13.98 9.05
N HIS A 203 -15.31 13.33 8.75
CA HIS A 203 -14.16 13.33 9.65
C HIS A 203 -13.10 14.35 9.18
N SER A 204 -13.49 15.40 8.45
CA SER A 204 -12.57 16.50 8.15
C SER A 204 -12.44 17.42 9.36
N SER A 205 -11.23 17.59 9.88
CA SER A 205 -10.88 18.58 10.91
C SER A 205 -10.88 20.04 10.41
N SER A 206 -11.26 20.28 9.15
CA SER A 206 -11.65 21.60 8.67
C SER A 206 -13.17 21.59 8.41
N THR A 207 -13.93 22.04 9.38
CA THR A 207 -15.28 22.54 9.13
C THR A 207 -15.21 23.58 7.99
N ASP A 208 -15.96 23.36 6.91
CA ASP A 208 -16.44 24.38 5.95
C ASP A 208 -15.84 24.55 4.54
N ASN A 209 -15.05 23.63 3.96
CA ASN A 209 -14.62 23.84 2.55
C ASN A 209 -15.52 23.21 1.46
N TRP A 210 -16.48 22.35 1.80
CA TRP A 210 -17.23 21.58 0.79
C TRP A 210 -18.76 21.76 0.83
N ARG A 211 -19.29 22.57 1.74
CA ARG A 211 -20.75 22.71 1.92
C ARG A 211 -21.47 23.50 0.82
N ASN A 212 -20.74 24.21 -0.04
CA ASN A 212 -21.32 25.19 -0.99
C ASN A 212 -20.82 25.07 -2.44
N PHE A 213 -20.39 23.89 -2.89
CA PHE A 213 -20.19 23.70 -4.34
C PHE A 213 -21.54 23.50 -5.04
N ASN A 214 -22.14 24.61 -5.45
CA ASN A 214 -23.03 24.61 -6.61
C ASN A 214 -22.12 24.60 -7.84
N PHE A 215 -22.29 23.61 -8.72
CA PHE A 215 -21.71 23.70 -10.06
C PHE A 215 -22.35 24.90 -10.77
N ALA A 216 -21.71 26.06 -10.67
CA ALA A 216 -22.16 27.27 -11.33
C ALA A 216 -22.01 27.08 -12.84
N ARG A 217 -23.05 27.44 -13.59
CA ARG A 217 -22.96 27.58 -15.04
C ARG A 217 -21.90 28.64 -15.37
N ALA A 218 -20.95 28.29 -16.24
CA ALA A 218 -20.17 29.26 -17.01
C ALA A 218 -21.05 29.91 -18.09
#